data_AF-A0A496XZX0-F1
#
_entry.id   AF-A0A496XZX0-F1
#
_cell.length_a   1.000
_cell.length_b   1.000
_cell.length_c   1.000
_cell.angle_alpha   90.00
_cell.angle_beta   90.00
_cell.angle_gamma   90.00
#
_symmetry.space_group_name_H-M   'P 1'
#
loop_
_entity.id
_entity.type
_entity.pdbx_description
1 polymer ?
#
loop_
_entity_poly.entity_id
_entity_poly.type
_entity_poly.pdbx_seq_one_letter_code
_entity_poly.pdbx_strand_id
1 'polypeptide(L)'
;MSDQESSRSLARNSRRWWVVIRRASQLLFFFLFLLLFLKAEYAGQEVLAWPVDLFFRFDPLLLAVNLLTRSSLVYALLWSLVFVGLTLIFGRFFCGWVCPLGTTLDGFRHLLFKNRTDQGLADRYRRVKYYLLFGLLAAAGFSVNLAGLFDPLCLLYRTITIVLYPALGYGLESLATQAYRWGKPLTYVSEPFYVFLKATILPFKPLVYLMPLFTLGLFVLVVALEAVDRRFWCRALCPLGALYGLLARFAGLRRLPVKSCPDCGDCQALCKMGAVASESNPGHQAAECQLCLNCLAHCPHNRVSFVWGSRAKRPELDLGRRQVVLALGTGIALAPLLRLGSVARRPGEFLIRPPGAGAEADFLARCVRCGQCMKVCPTNGLQPTLWEAGLDGLYTPRLVPRLGYCEYACNLCSQVCPTSAIPAMDLEVKQSSPLGTAFIDPSRCIVYTEGRGCLVCEEHCPVAPKAIIFHDGQVRDANGQLNTVKLPVVVADRCIGCGVCENKCPVGGAAAIRVKRSLRVEL
;
A
#
# COMPACT_ATOMS: atom_id res chain seq x y z
N MET A 1 -29.75 -43.66 -23.16
CA MET A 1 -28.96 -43.17 -21.98
C MET A 1 -27.64 -42.52 -22.39
N SER A 2 -26.92 -43.02 -23.40
CA SER A 2 -25.63 -42.44 -23.86
C SER A 2 -25.72 -40.99 -24.37
N ASP A 3 -26.80 -40.60 -25.07
CA ASP A 3 -26.92 -39.24 -25.63
C ASP A 3 -27.21 -38.15 -24.57
N GLN A 4 -27.94 -38.51 -23.51
CA GLN A 4 -28.14 -37.60 -22.36
C GLN A 4 -26.87 -37.44 -21.54
N GLU A 5 -26.02 -38.47 -21.48
CA GLU A 5 -24.77 -38.44 -20.76
C GLU A 5 -23.69 -37.67 -21.53
N SER A 6 -23.65 -37.85 -22.86
CA SER A 6 -22.82 -37.09 -23.80
C SER A 6 -23.17 -35.60 -23.80
N SER A 7 -24.46 -35.23 -23.92
CA SER A 7 -24.91 -33.83 -23.88
C SER A 7 -24.66 -33.16 -22.51
N ARG A 8 -24.83 -33.89 -21.40
CA ARG A 8 -24.46 -33.41 -20.05
C ARG A 8 -22.94 -33.20 -19.93
N SER A 9 -22.12 -34.05 -20.54
CA SER A 9 -20.67 -33.92 -20.53
C SER A 9 -20.17 -32.70 -21.32
N LEU A 10 -20.76 -32.42 -22.48
CA LEU A 10 -20.46 -31.25 -23.32
C LEU A 10 -20.86 -29.94 -22.62
N ALA A 11 -22.06 -29.89 -22.02
CA ALA A 11 -22.51 -28.75 -21.24
C ALA A 11 -21.63 -28.50 -19.99
N ARG A 12 -21.15 -29.57 -19.33
CA ARG A 12 -20.21 -29.49 -18.21
C ARG A 12 -18.84 -28.94 -18.64
N ASN A 13 -18.34 -29.36 -19.81
CA ASN A 13 -17.10 -28.82 -20.37
C ASN A 13 -17.24 -27.34 -20.73
N SER A 14 -18.33 -26.93 -21.39
CA SER A 14 -18.63 -25.52 -21.68
C SER A 14 -18.71 -24.66 -20.40
N ARG A 15 -19.29 -25.17 -19.31
CA ARG A 15 -19.36 -24.42 -18.03
C ARG A 15 -18.02 -24.30 -17.31
N ARG A 16 -17.10 -25.26 -17.49
CA ARG A 16 -15.74 -25.19 -16.95
C ARG A 16 -14.91 -24.06 -17.58
N TRP A 17 -15.19 -23.69 -18.83
CA TRP A 17 -14.54 -22.56 -19.50
C TRP A 17 -14.67 -21.26 -18.72
N TRP A 18 -15.82 -20.98 -18.09
CA TRP A 18 -15.99 -19.78 -17.27
C TRP A 18 -15.05 -19.71 -16.07
N VAL A 19 -14.72 -20.86 -15.46
CA VAL A 19 -13.74 -20.91 -14.37
C VAL A 19 -12.33 -20.68 -14.88
N VAL A 20 -12.02 -21.18 -16.09
CA VAL A 20 -10.73 -20.92 -16.76
C VAL A 20 -10.59 -19.44 -17.09
N ILE A 21 -11.60 -18.82 -17.71
CA ILE A 21 -11.64 -17.38 -18.02
C ILE A 21 -11.43 -16.55 -16.74
N ARG A 22 -12.13 -16.89 -15.66
CA ARG A 22 -11.94 -16.23 -14.37
C ARG A 22 -10.51 -16.34 -13.85
N ARG A 23 -9.92 -17.55 -13.88
CA ARG A 23 -8.53 -17.76 -13.43
C ARG A 23 -7.55 -16.99 -14.31
N ALA A 24 -7.76 -16.98 -15.62
CA ALA A 24 -6.97 -16.19 -16.55
C ALA A 24 -7.06 -14.70 -16.23
N SER A 25 -8.26 -14.18 -15.96
CA SER A 25 -8.45 -12.79 -15.51
C SER A 25 -7.74 -12.49 -14.19
N GLN A 26 -7.85 -13.36 -13.18
CA GLN A 26 -7.15 -13.19 -11.90
C GLN A 26 -5.63 -13.14 -12.06
N LEU A 27 -5.07 -14.02 -12.89
CA LEU A 27 -3.64 -14.06 -13.18
C LEU A 27 -3.23 -12.81 -13.97
N LEU A 28 -4.00 -12.43 -14.98
CA LEU A 28 -3.76 -11.23 -15.78
C LEU A 28 -3.68 -9.97 -14.90
N PHE A 29 -4.68 -9.73 -14.04
CA PHE A 29 -4.67 -8.56 -13.14
C PHE A 29 -3.59 -8.65 -12.07
N PHE A 30 -3.26 -9.85 -11.58
CA PHE A 30 -2.15 -10.04 -10.64
C PHE A 30 -0.80 -9.71 -11.30
N PHE A 31 -0.55 -10.21 -12.51
CA PHE A 31 0.67 -9.89 -13.26
C PHE A 31 0.70 -8.42 -13.67
N LEU A 32 -0.42 -7.84 -14.08
CA LEU A 32 -0.51 -6.40 -14.37
C LEU A 32 -0.17 -5.56 -13.13
N PHE A 33 -0.67 -5.95 -11.95
CA PHE A 33 -0.34 -5.29 -10.70
C PHE A 33 1.17 -5.37 -10.40
N LEU A 34 1.79 -6.54 -10.56
CA LEU A 34 3.24 -6.71 -10.40
C LEU A 34 4.04 -5.93 -11.45
N LEU A 35 3.60 -5.89 -12.71
CA LEU A 35 4.24 -5.14 -13.77
C LEU A 35 4.21 -3.64 -13.48
N LEU A 36 3.05 -3.09 -13.09
CA LEU A 36 2.94 -1.68 -12.68
C LEU A 36 3.77 -1.39 -11.42
N PHE A 37 3.86 -2.33 -10.49
CA PHE A 37 4.75 -2.22 -9.34
C PHE A 37 6.23 -2.13 -9.75
N LEU A 38 6.68 -2.99 -10.66
CA LEU A 38 8.06 -2.98 -11.17
C LEU A 38 8.35 -1.73 -12.00
N LYS A 39 7.35 -1.20 -12.72
CA LYS A 39 7.46 0.08 -13.45
C LYS A 39 7.37 1.31 -12.55
N ALA A 40 7.00 1.16 -11.27
CA ALA A 40 7.02 2.23 -10.28
C ALA A 40 8.42 2.48 -9.72
N GLU A 41 9.42 2.62 -10.60
CA GLU A 41 10.81 2.85 -10.25
C GLU A 41 11.42 3.90 -11.17
N TYR A 42 12.39 4.64 -10.65
CA TYR A 42 13.19 5.55 -11.45
C TYR A 42 14.14 4.76 -12.35
N ALA A 43 13.91 4.80 -13.67
CA ALA A 43 14.74 4.17 -14.68
C ALA A 43 15.54 5.20 -15.50
N GLY A 44 15.91 6.34 -14.90
CA GLY A 44 16.62 7.43 -15.60
C GLY A 44 15.72 8.40 -16.37
N GLN A 45 14.40 8.30 -16.22
CA GLN A 45 13.43 9.25 -16.79
C GLN A 45 12.79 10.09 -15.70
N GLU A 46 12.61 11.38 -15.98
CA GLU A 46 12.01 12.35 -15.04
C GLU A 46 10.47 12.23 -14.93
N VAL A 47 9.85 11.57 -15.91
CA VAL A 47 8.41 11.32 -15.97
C VAL A 47 8.14 9.82 -16.03
N LEU A 48 7.18 9.36 -15.23
CA LEU A 48 6.73 7.98 -15.30
C LEU A 48 5.91 7.74 -16.57
N ALA A 49 6.40 6.86 -17.43
CA ALA A 49 5.71 6.50 -18.67
C ALA A 49 4.40 5.71 -18.45
N TRP A 50 4.21 5.12 -17.26
CA TRP A 50 3.09 4.23 -16.96
C TRP A 50 2.22 4.77 -15.82
N PRO A 51 0.88 4.58 -15.88
CA PRO A 51 -0.03 4.94 -14.79
C PRO A 51 0.08 3.94 -13.64
N VAL A 52 1.15 4.04 -12.84
CA VAL A 52 1.47 3.08 -11.78
C VAL A 52 0.47 3.07 -10.61
N ASP A 53 -0.37 4.09 -10.49
CA ASP A 53 -1.42 4.25 -9.50
C ASP A 53 -2.81 3.81 -9.98
N LEU A 54 -2.90 3.22 -11.18
CA LEU A 54 -4.15 2.78 -11.80
C LEU A 54 -5.04 1.95 -10.86
N PHE A 55 -4.49 0.93 -10.19
CA PHE A 55 -5.28 0.08 -9.28
C PHE A 55 -5.93 0.86 -8.13
N PHE A 56 -5.26 1.89 -7.61
CA PHE A 56 -5.76 2.72 -6.52
C PHE A 56 -6.82 3.72 -7.02
N ARG A 57 -6.71 4.22 -8.26
CA ARG A 57 -7.75 5.06 -8.89
C ARG A 57 -9.09 4.36 -9.07
N PHE A 58 -9.04 3.04 -9.26
CA PHE A 58 -10.21 2.19 -9.39
C PHE A 58 -10.76 1.67 -8.04
N ASP A 59 -10.23 2.13 -6.91
CA ASP A 59 -10.68 1.70 -5.59
C ASP A 59 -11.82 2.60 -5.05
N PRO A 60 -13.06 2.08 -4.97
CA PRO A 60 -14.20 2.86 -4.47
C PRO A 60 -14.13 3.16 -2.97
N LEU A 61 -13.35 2.41 -2.18
CA LEU A 61 -13.15 2.72 -0.77
C LEU A 61 -12.34 4.01 -0.62
N LEU A 62 -11.32 4.20 -1.45
CA LEU A 62 -10.53 5.43 -1.44
C LEU A 62 -11.36 6.63 -1.90
N LEU A 63 -12.22 6.45 -2.92
CA LEU A 63 -13.17 7.49 -3.33
C LEU A 63 -14.11 7.86 -2.17
N ALA A 64 -14.73 6.87 -1.51
CA ALA A 64 -15.66 7.10 -0.41
C ALA A 64 -15.01 7.86 0.75
N VAL A 65 -13.78 7.50 1.11
CA VAL A 65 -13.02 8.17 2.17
C VAL A 65 -12.64 9.59 1.75
N ASN A 66 -12.17 9.79 0.52
CA ASN A 66 -11.79 11.12 0.02
C ASN A 66 -12.98 12.10 -0.05
N LEU A 67 -14.19 11.59 -0.36
CA LEU A 67 -15.42 12.38 -0.34
C LEU A 67 -15.86 12.79 1.07
N LEU A 68 -15.57 11.97 2.08
CA LEU A 68 -15.94 12.23 3.46
C LEU A 68 -14.93 13.10 4.19
N THR A 69 -13.65 12.98 3.84
CA THR A 69 -12.64 13.94 4.26
C THR A 69 -12.96 15.28 3.62
N ARG A 70 -12.93 16.40 4.36
CA ARG A 70 -13.16 17.78 3.84
C ARG A 70 -12.04 18.28 2.89
N SER A 71 -11.46 17.39 2.10
CA SER A 71 -10.42 17.66 1.11
C SER A 71 -11.01 17.97 -0.27
N SER A 72 -10.21 18.60 -1.13
CA SER A 72 -10.54 18.77 -2.54
C SER A 72 -10.82 17.42 -3.21
N LEU A 73 -11.91 17.33 -3.96
CA LEU A 73 -12.27 16.13 -4.72
C LEU A 73 -11.17 15.78 -5.72
N VAL A 74 -10.64 14.56 -5.63
CA VAL A 74 -9.66 14.05 -6.58
C VAL A 74 -10.41 13.37 -7.73
N TYR A 75 -10.57 14.08 -8.85
CA TYR A 75 -11.31 13.59 -10.02
C TYR A 75 -10.82 12.24 -10.54
N ALA A 76 -9.53 11.94 -10.39
CA ALA A 76 -8.96 10.66 -10.79
C ALA A 76 -9.58 9.44 -10.06
N LEU A 77 -10.12 9.62 -8.84
CA LEU A 77 -10.79 8.55 -8.10
C LEU A 77 -12.20 8.23 -8.63
N LEU A 78 -12.77 9.09 -9.49
CA LEU A 78 -14.08 8.83 -10.11
C LEU A 78 -14.05 7.63 -11.07
N TRP A 79 -12.86 7.23 -11.54
CA TRP A 79 -12.71 5.99 -12.30
C TRP A 79 -13.18 4.75 -11.53
N SER A 80 -13.14 4.77 -10.19
CA SER A 80 -13.71 3.70 -9.36
C SER A 80 -15.21 3.48 -9.57
N LEU A 81 -15.95 4.48 -10.07
CA LEU A 81 -17.37 4.35 -10.39
C LEU A 81 -17.63 3.31 -11.48
N VAL A 82 -16.65 3.04 -12.36
CA VAL A 82 -16.73 1.94 -13.33
C VAL A 82 -16.89 0.60 -12.62
N PHE A 83 -16.09 0.33 -11.59
CA PHE A 83 -16.21 -0.91 -10.81
C PHE A 83 -17.42 -0.91 -9.88
N VAL A 84 -17.90 0.25 -9.43
CA VAL A 84 -19.20 0.36 -8.75
C VAL A 84 -20.31 -0.08 -9.70
N GLY A 85 -20.36 0.46 -10.92
CA GLY A 85 -21.33 0.10 -11.95
C GLY A 85 -21.28 -1.39 -12.31
N LEU A 86 -20.09 -1.92 -12.57
CA LEU A 86 -19.89 -3.35 -12.83
C LEU A 86 -20.31 -4.21 -11.63
N THR A 87 -20.17 -3.73 -10.39
CA THR A 87 -20.65 -4.44 -9.19
C THR A 87 -22.18 -4.45 -9.10
N LEU A 88 -22.85 -3.36 -9.49
CA LEU A 88 -24.31 -3.31 -9.59
C LEU A 88 -24.86 -4.23 -10.69
N ILE A 89 -24.04 -4.59 -11.67
CA ILE A 89 -24.40 -5.50 -12.76
C ILE A 89 -24.12 -6.95 -12.35
N PHE A 90 -22.87 -7.27 -12.02
CA PHE A 90 -22.38 -8.64 -11.82
C PHE A 90 -22.31 -9.10 -10.35
N GLY A 91 -22.58 -8.23 -9.39
CA GLY A 91 -22.34 -8.48 -7.96
C GLY A 91 -20.88 -8.26 -7.57
N ARG A 92 -20.42 -8.87 -6.48
CA ARG A 92 -19.06 -8.68 -5.91
C ARG A 92 -17.95 -9.37 -6.73
N PHE A 93 -17.92 -9.17 -8.05
CA PHE A 93 -16.99 -9.86 -8.95
C PHE A 93 -15.52 -9.46 -8.70
N PHE A 94 -15.26 -8.20 -8.29
CA PHE A 94 -13.91 -7.66 -8.11
C PHE A 94 -13.00 -8.58 -7.26
N CYS A 95 -13.50 -9.06 -6.11
CA CYS A 95 -12.74 -9.94 -5.23
C CYS A 95 -12.39 -11.31 -5.86
N GLY A 96 -13.17 -11.78 -6.85
CA GLY A 96 -13.01 -13.07 -7.50
C GLY A 96 -12.26 -13.03 -8.83
N TRP A 97 -12.09 -11.85 -9.43
CA TRP A 97 -11.60 -11.66 -10.81
C TRP A 97 -10.42 -10.68 -10.92
N VAL A 98 -10.39 -9.62 -10.10
CA VAL A 98 -9.46 -8.49 -10.28
C VAL A 98 -8.48 -8.33 -9.10
N CYS A 99 -8.95 -8.54 -7.87
CA CYS A 99 -8.19 -8.22 -6.66
C CYS A 99 -6.88 -9.04 -6.54
N PRO A 100 -5.69 -8.40 -6.54
CA PRO A 100 -4.42 -9.10 -6.47
C PRO A 100 -4.21 -9.79 -5.11
N LEU A 101 -4.62 -9.18 -3.99
CA LEU A 101 -4.58 -9.84 -2.68
C LEU A 101 -5.42 -11.13 -2.66
N GLY A 102 -6.59 -11.12 -3.31
CA GLY A 102 -7.43 -12.31 -3.40
C GLY A 102 -6.74 -13.47 -4.14
N THR A 103 -5.97 -13.15 -5.19
CA THR A 103 -5.13 -14.12 -5.91
C THR A 103 -3.98 -14.62 -5.03
N THR A 104 -3.32 -13.72 -4.29
CA THR A 104 -2.26 -14.07 -3.33
C THR A 104 -2.76 -15.03 -2.25
N LEU A 105 -3.91 -14.76 -1.63
CA LEU A 105 -4.49 -15.62 -0.59
C LEU A 105 -4.92 -16.99 -1.15
N ASP A 106 -5.54 -17.02 -2.33
CA ASP A 106 -5.87 -18.29 -3.00
C ASP A 106 -4.61 -19.12 -3.30
N GLY A 107 -3.50 -18.47 -3.68
CA GLY A 107 -2.20 -19.09 -3.90
C GLY A 107 -1.59 -19.67 -2.61
N PHE A 108 -1.52 -18.88 -1.54
CA PHE A 108 -1.02 -19.34 -0.24
C PHE A 108 -1.88 -20.45 0.37
N ARG A 109 -3.21 -20.38 0.25
CA ARG A 109 -4.11 -21.47 0.68
C ARG A 109 -3.81 -22.76 -0.07
N HIS A 110 -3.52 -22.69 -1.38
CA HIS A 110 -3.16 -23.88 -2.16
C HIS A 110 -1.76 -24.43 -1.81
N LEU A 111 -0.80 -23.55 -1.52
CA LEU A 111 0.59 -23.93 -1.24
C LEU A 111 0.78 -24.45 0.20
N LEU A 112 0.21 -23.76 1.20
CA LEU A 112 0.50 -24.01 2.62
C LEU A 112 -0.62 -24.75 3.35
N PHE A 113 -1.87 -24.63 2.91
CA PHE A 113 -3.05 -25.06 3.69
C PHE A 113 -4.05 -25.89 2.88
N LYS A 114 -3.58 -26.61 1.83
CA LYS A 114 -4.43 -27.35 0.87
C LYS A 114 -5.43 -28.30 1.52
N ASN A 115 -5.02 -29.01 2.57
CA ASN A 115 -5.81 -30.05 3.23
C ASN A 115 -6.62 -29.54 4.43
N ARG A 116 -6.54 -28.24 4.75
CA ARG A 116 -7.33 -27.68 5.85
C ARG A 116 -8.79 -27.55 5.41
N THR A 117 -9.70 -27.79 6.33
CA THR A 117 -11.14 -27.52 6.20
C THR A 117 -11.48 -26.17 6.82
N ASP A 118 -12.65 -25.61 6.46
CA ASP A 118 -13.14 -24.37 7.06
C ASP A 118 -13.72 -24.67 8.45
N GLN A 119 -13.33 -23.90 9.46
CA GLN A 119 -13.81 -24.00 10.85
C GLN A 119 -15.11 -23.19 11.08
N GLY A 120 -15.49 -22.32 10.13
CA GLY A 120 -16.71 -21.49 10.21
C GLY A 120 -16.56 -20.23 11.07
N LEU A 121 -15.35 -19.91 11.51
CA LEU A 121 -15.06 -18.72 12.32
C LEU A 121 -15.25 -17.43 11.52
N ALA A 122 -14.85 -17.43 10.26
CA ALA A 122 -15.05 -16.34 9.32
C ALA A 122 -16.53 -16.01 9.09
N ASP A 123 -17.42 -17.00 9.21
CA ASP A 123 -18.87 -16.79 9.11
C ASP A 123 -19.43 -16.14 10.36
N ARG A 124 -18.94 -16.56 11.53
CA ARG A 124 -19.28 -15.93 12.81
C ARG A 124 -18.92 -14.44 12.83
N TYR A 125 -17.73 -14.09 12.33
CA TYR A 125 -17.23 -12.71 12.31
C TYR A 125 -17.52 -11.95 11.01
N ARG A 126 -18.37 -12.47 10.12
CA ARG A 126 -18.69 -11.85 8.82
C ARG A 126 -19.21 -10.40 8.93
N ARG A 127 -19.86 -10.06 10.05
CA ARG A 127 -20.39 -8.71 10.30
C ARG A 127 -19.29 -7.69 10.62
N VAL A 128 -18.13 -8.14 11.12
CA VAL A 128 -17.04 -7.26 11.58
C VAL A 128 -16.52 -6.36 10.46
N LYS A 129 -16.34 -6.85 9.23
CA LYS A 129 -15.91 -6.01 8.10
C LYS A 129 -16.87 -4.84 7.79
N TYR A 130 -18.18 -5.00 8.04
CA TYR A 130 -19.14 -3.93 7.83
C TYR A 130 -19.06 -2.90 8.96
N TYR A 131 -18.89 -3.34 10.21
CA TYR A 131 -18.65 -2.44 11.34
C TYR A 131 -17.33 -1.69 11.18
N LEU A 132 -16.27 -2.38 10.72
CA LEU A 132 -15.00 -1.76 10.40
C LEU A 132 -15.17 -0.72 9.29
N LEU A 133 -15.87 -1.05 8.20
CA LEU A 133 -16.17 -0.08 7.14
C LEU A 133 -16.89 1.16 7.69
N PHE A 134 -17.98 0.99 8.44
CA PHE A 134 -18.72 2.13 8.99
C PHE A 134 -17.88 2.96 9.97
N GLY A 135 -17.10 2.32 10.85
CA GLY A 135 -16.20 3.01 11.76
C GLY A 135 -15.10 3.80 11.02
N LEU A 136 -14.51 3.22 9.96
CA LEU A 136 -13.51 3.88 9.13
C LEU A 136 -14.09 5.08 8.36
N LEU A 137 -15.29 4.95 7.78
CA LEU A 137 -15.97 6.05 7.09
C LEU A 137 -16.38 7.16 8.06
N ALA A 138 -16.86 6.80 9.26
CA ALA A 138 -17.17 7.76 10.31
C ALA A 138 -15.92 8.52 10.75
N ALA A 139 -14.81 7.83 11.02
CA ALA A 139 -13.53 8.44 11.36
C ALA A 139 -13.01 9.37 10.23
N ALA A 140 -13.16 8.96 8.97
CA ALA A 140 -12.79 9.78 7.81
C ALA A 140 -13.57 11.11 7.74
N GLY A 141 -14.85 11.12 8.14
CA GLY A 141 -15.64 12.36 8.27
C GLY A 141 -15.10 13.36 9.28
N PHE A 142 -14.29 12.90 10.24
CA PHE A 142 -13.54 13.71 11.20
C PHE A 142 -12.06 13.88 10.78
N SER A 143 -11.79 13.72 9.49
CA SER A 143 -10.47 13.83 8.87
C SER A 143 -9.42 12.85 9.44
N VAL A 144 -9.87 11.72 10.01
CA VAL A 144 -9.03 10.59 10.43
C VAL A 144 -9.15 9.49 9.39
N ASN A 145 -8.27 9.52 8.39
CA ASN A 145 -8.26 8.51 7.34
C ASN A 145 -7.40 7.33 7.80
N LEU A 146 -8.00 6.18 8.12
CA LEU A 146 -7.27 4.92 8.43
C LEU A 146 -7.57 3.80 7.41
N ALA A 147 -8.36 4.09 6.38
CA ALA A 147 -8.86 3.06 5.46
C ALA A 147 -7.71 2.32 4.75
N GLY A 148 -6.65 3.04 4.39
CA GLY A 148 -5.47 2.48 3.74
C GLY A 148 -4.69 1.45 4.57
N LEU A 149 -4.90 1.36 5.89
CA LEU A 149 -4.31 0.30 6.71
C LEU A 149 -4.98 -1.07 6.47
N PHE A 150 -6.28 -1.05 6.16
CA PHE A 150 -7.12 -2.24 5.98
C PHE A 150 -7.50 -2.49 4.52
N ASP A 151 -7.22 -1.53 3.64
CA ASP A 151 -7.41 -1.70 2.22
C ASP A 151 -6.50 -2.83 1.67
N PRO A 152 -7.04 -3.85 0.98
CA PRO A 152 -6.25 -4.96 0.48
C PRO A 152 -5.19 -4.57 -0.56
N LEU A 153 -5.39 -3.49 -1.34
CA LEU A 153 -4.41 -3.05 -2.35
C LEU A 153 -3.23 -2.36 -1.67
N CYS A 154 -3.51 -1.43 -0.75
CA CYS A 154 -2.50 -0.73 0.06
C CYS A 154 -1.69 -1.71 0.91
N LEU A 155 -2.36 -2.68 1.55
CA LEU A 155 -1.70 -3.72 2.35
C LEU A 155 -0.71 -4.53 1.50
N LEU A 156 -1.16 -5.06 0.36
CA LEU A 156 -0.29 -5.87 -0.51
C LEU A 156 0.86 -5.04 -1.08
N TYR A 157 0.57 -3.85 -1.61
CA TYR A 157 1.60 -2.98 -2.22
C TYR A 157 2.69 -2.65 -1.19
N ARG A 158 2.29 -2.25 0.02
CA ARG A 158 3.21 -1.93 1.11
C ARG A 158 4.08 -3.12 1.53
N THR A 159 3.50 -4.32 1.64
CA THR A 159 4.27 -5.53 1.94
C THR A 159 5.30 -5.81 0.86
N ILE A 160 4.94 -5.66 -0.42
CA ILE A 160 5.89 -5.86 -1.52
C ILE A 160 6.99 -4.80 -1.45
N THR A 161 6.66 -3.51 -1.29
CA THR A 161 7.64 -2.42 -1.21
C THR A 161 8.62 -2.56 -0.06
N ILE A 162 8.14 -2.79 1.16
CA ILE A 162 8.95 -2.72 2.37
C ILE A 162 9.69 -4.02 2.64
N VAL A 163 9.12 -5.16 2.23
CA VAL A 163 9.61 -6.49 2.62
C VAL A 163 10.04 -7.31 1.42
N LEU A 164 9.09 -7.72 0.57
CA LEU A 164 9.37 -8.76 -0.43
C LEU A 164 10.38 -8.29 -1.48
N TYR A 165 10.27 -7.05 -1.94
CA TYR A 165 11.11 -6.51 -2.99
C TYR A 165 12.56 -6.24 -2.53
N PRO A 166 12.81 -5.57 -1.38
CA PRO A 166 14.15 -5.48 -0.81
C PRO A 166 14.77 -6.84 -0.47
N ALA A 167 13.98 -7.76 0.12
CA ALA A 167 14.47 -9.09 0.47
C ALA A 167 14.86 -9.91 -0.77
N LEU A 168 14.07 -9.81 -1.85
CA LEU A 168 14.41 -10.42 -3.14
C LEU A 168 15.71 -9.84 -3.70
N GLY A 169 15.85 -8.51 -3.66
CA GLY A 169 17.07 -7.81 -4.09
C GLY A 169 18.31 -8.28 -3.34
N TYR A 170 18.28 -8.18 -2.02
CA TYR A 170 19.38 -8.61 -1.15
C TYR A 170 19.70 -10.10 -1.29
N GLY A 171 18.67 -10.96 -1.35
CA GLY A 171 18.86 -12.41 -1.50
C GLY A 171 19.55 -12.78 -2.80
N LEU A 172 19.12 -12.21 -3.92
CA LEU A 172 19.73 -12.46 -5.23
C LEU A 172 21.15 -11.87 -5.34
N GLU A 173 21.39 -10.67 -4.81
CA GLU A 173 22.73 -10.10 -4.74
C GLU A 173 23.68 -10.95 -3.87
N SER A 174 23.19 -11.46 -2.74
CA SER A 174 23.97 -12.35 -1.87
C SER A 174 24.29 -13.68 -2.57
N LEU A 175 23.33 -14.28 -3.27
CA LEU A 175 23.55 -15.50 -4.05
C LEU A 175 24.55 -15.28 -5.19
N ALA A 176 24.43 -14.16 -5.93
CA ALA A 176 25.37 -13.81 -6.98
C ALA A 176 26.79 -13.60 -6.43
N THR A 177 26.93 -12.92 -5.29
CA THR A 177 28.22 -12.73 -4.62
C THR A 177 28.81 -14.07 -4.16
N GLN A 178 27.98 -14.98 -3.68
CA GLN A 178 28.42 -16.30 -3.24
C GLN A 178 28.84 -17.19 -4.43
N ALA A 179 28.09 -17.14 -5.54
CA ALA A 179 28.47 -17.79 -6.79
C ALA A 179 29.82 -17.29 -7.31
N TYR A 180 30.05 -15.97 -7.26
CA TYR A 180 31.34 -15.37 -7.60
C TYR A 180 32.50 -15.91 -6.73
N ARG A 181 32.26 -16.12 -5.44
CA ARG A 181 33.27 -16.69 -4.50
C ARG A 181 33.58 -18.17 -4.76
N TRP A 182 32.63 -18.95 -5.30
CA TRP A 182 32.84 -20.37 -5.60
C TRP A 182 33.60 -20.64 -6.92
N GLY A 183 33.91 -19.59 -7.67
CA GLY A 183 34.85 -19.64 -8.79
C GLY A 183 34.21 -19.65 -10.19
N LYS A 184 35.09 -19.63 -11.20
CA LYS A 184 34.77 -19.31 -12.59
C LYS A 184 33.65 -20.13 -13.27
N PRO A 185 33.50 -21.46 -13.09
CA PRO A 185 32.48 -22.20 -13.83
C PRO A 185 31.06 -21.78 -13.43
N LEU A 186 30.85 -21.41 -12.17
CA LEU A 186 29.53 -21.00 -11.69
C LEU A 186 29.24 -19.52 -12.00
N THR A 187 30.26 -18.67 -12.00
CA THR A 187 30.11 -17.25 -12.38
C THR A 187 29.66 -17.11 -13.84
N TYR A 188 30.25 -17.86 -14.77
CA TYR A 188 29.91 -17.75 -16.20
C TYR A 188 28.45 -18.09 -16.50
N VAL A 189 27.87 -19.02 -15.75
CA VAL A 189 26.46 -19.42 -15.89
C VAL A 189 25.52 -18.45 -15.17
N SER A 190 25.91 -17.96 -13.98
CA SER A 190 25.04 -17.12 -13.15
C SER A 190 25.04 -15.65 -13.54
N GLU A 191 26.12 -15.13 -14.13
CA GLU A 191 26.28 -13.72 -14.47
C GLU A 191 25.29 -13.21 -15.55
N PRO A 192 25.09 -13.91 -16.69
CA PRO A 192 24.09 -13.48 -17.68
C PRO A 192 22.67 -13.45 -17.09
N PHE A 193 22.36 -14.44 -16.24
CA PHE A 193 21.07 -14.51 -15.55
C PHE A 193 20.89 -13.37 -14.54
N TYR A 194 21.94 -13.06 -13.77
CA TYR A 194 21.93 -11.93 -12.84
C TYR A 194 21.76 -10.59 -13.57
N VAL A 195 22.46 -10.36 -14.69
CA VAL A 195 22.32 -9.15 -15.50
C VAL A 195 20.91 -9.01 -16.06
N PHE A 196 20.32 -10.09 -16.57
CA PHE A 196 18.93 -10.10 -17.03
C PHE A 196 17.93 -9.77 -15.92
N LEU A 197 18.10 -10.39 -14.75
CA LEU A 197 17.27 -10.09 -13.57
C LEU A 197 17.46 -8.63 -13.11
N LYS A 198 18.68 -8.11 -13.21
CA LYS A 198 19.01 -6.71 -12.87
C LYS A 198 18.37 -5.70 -13.81
N ALA A 199 18.27 -6.03 -15.09
CA ALA A 199 17.61 -5.18 -16.08
C ALA A 199 16.07 -5.21 -15.98
N THR A 200 15.49 -6.27 -15.42
CA THR A 200 14.04 -6.53 -15.53
C THR A 200 13.28 -6.43 -14.19
N ILE A 201 13.82 -7.03 -13.13
CA ILE A 201 13.07 -7.30 -11.89
C ILE A 201 13.74 -6.67 -10.66
N LEU A 202 15.07 -6.77 -10.53
CA LEU A 202 15.77 -6.33 -9.33
C LEU A 202 15.79 -4.82 -9.20
N PRO A 203 15.89 -4.31 -7.95
CA PRO A 203 16.04 -2.89 -7.72
C PRO A 203 17.34 -2.38 -8.35
N PHE A 204 17.33 -1.16 -8.87
CA PHE A 204 18.53 -0.53 -9.42
C PHE A 204 19.63 -0.34 -8.36
N LYS A 205 19.23 -0.21 -7.09
CA LYS A 205 20.09 0.04 -5.94
C LYS A 205 19.59 -0.74 -4.71
N PRO A 206 20.45 -1.03 -3.72
CA PRO A 206 20.00 -1.63 -2.47
C PRO A 206 18.92 -0.76 -1.80
N LEU A 207 17.78 -1.38 -1.47
CA LEU A 207 16.66 -0.72 -0.82
C LEU A 207 16.63 -1.13 0.65
N VAL A 208 16.51 -0.15 1.52
CA VAL A 208 16.35 -0.34 2.96
C VAL A 208 15.09 0.40 3.39
N TYR A 209 14.22 -0.30 4.12
CA TYR A 209 13.07 0.32 4.73
C TYR A 209 13.07 0.14 6.23
N LEU A 210 12.56 1.14 6.94
CA LEU A 210 12.21 0.99 8.35
C LEU A 210 11.00 0.04 8.48
N MET A 211 10.91 -0.64 9.62
CA MET A 211 9.79 -1.54 9.97
C MET A 211 9.55 -2.77 9.04
N PRO A 212 10.58 -3.46 8.50
CA PRO A 212 10.34 -4.61 7.63
C PRO A 212 9.74 -5.78 8.39
N LEU A 213 10.24 -6.07 9.61
CA LEU A 213 9.74 -7.17 10.45
C LEU A 213 8.29 -6.94 10.90
N PHE A 214 7.94 -5.72 11.28
CA PHE A 214 6.57 -5.38 11.66
C PHE A 214 5.60 -5.57 10.47
N THR A 215 6.00 -5.10 9.28
CA THR A 215 5.20 -5.25 8.06
C THR A 215 5.08 -6.71 7.63
N LEU A 216 6.15 -7.49 7.77
CA LEU A 216 6.14 -8.93 7.53
C LEU A 216 5.21 -9.65 8.50
N GLY A 217 5.28 -9.33 9.80
CA GLY A 217 4.42 -9.91 10.82
C GLY A 217 2.93 -9.69 10.53
N LEU A 218 2.55 -8.48 10.14
CA LEU A 218 1.16 -8.18 9.72
C LEU A 218 0.73 -8.99 8.50
N PHE A 219 1.59 -9.10 7.48
CA PHE A 219 1.27 -9.87 6.28
C PHE A 219 1.18 -11.38 6.56
N VAL A 220 2.13 -11.91 7.34
CA VAL A 220 2.11 -13.32 7.80
C VAL A 220 0.85 -13.59 8.60
N LEU A 221 0.40 -12.67 9.46
CA LEU A 221 -0.88 -12.81 10.16
C LEU A 221 -2.04 -12.92 9.17
N VAL A 222 -2.13 -12.05 8.16
CA VAL A 222 -3.17 -12.10 7.13
C VAL A 222 -3.16 -13.44 6.38
N VAL A 223 -1.98 -13.95 6.03
CA VAL A 223 -1.84 -15.26 5.37
C VAL A 223 -2.16 -16.41 6.33
N ALA A 224 -1.76 -16.33 7.61
CA ALA A 224 -2.02 -17.35 8.61
C ALA A 224 -3.51 -17.49 8.92
N LEU A 225 -4.30 -16.43 8.80
CA LEU A 225 -5.77 -16.50 8.89
C LEU A 225 -6.38 -17.39 7.80
N GLU A 226 -5.71 -17.57 6.65
CA GLU A 226 -6.12 -18.56 5.65
C GLU A 226 -5.95 -20.00 6.12
N ALA A 227 -5.26 -20.28 7.24
CA ALA A 227 -5.23 -21.63 7.81
C ALA A 227 -6.54 -21.98 8.52
N VAL A 228 -7.27 -20.98 9.04
CA VAL A 228 -8.52 -21.14 9.80
C VAL A 228 -9.71 -21.33 8.88
N ASP A 229 -9.92 -20.40 7.94
CA ASP A 229 -10.98 -20.48 6.93
C ASP A 229 -10.47 -19.94 5.60
N ARG A 230 -10.96 -20.50 4.49
CA ARG A 230 -10.71 -19.95 3.15
C ARG A 230 -11.19 -18.51 3.07
N ARG A 231 -10.34 -17.63 2.53
CA ARG A 231 -10.61 -16.20 2.32
C ARG A 231 -11.04 -15.49 3.60
N PHE A 232 -10.43 -15.81 4.75
CA PHE A 232 -10.80 -15.27 6.05
C PHE A 232 -10.79 -13.73 6.04
N TRP A 233 -9.70 -13.12 5.55
CA TRP A 233 -9.59 -11.66 5.44
C TRP A 233 -10.76 -11.05 4.66
N CYS A 234 -11.08 -11.62 3.49
CA CYS A 234 -12.16 -11.12 2.64
C CYS A 234 -13.57 -11.33 3.21
N ARG A 235 -13.75 -12.34 4.08
CA ARG A 235 -15.03 -12.67 4.73
C ARG A 235 -15.27 -11.83 5.98
N ALA A 236 -14.26 -11.63 6.81
CA ALA A 236 -14.40 -11.08 8.16
C ALA A 236 -13.82 -9.67 8.35
N LEU A 237 -12.77 -9.26 7.62
CA LEU A 237 -12.00 -8.04 7.95
C LEU A 237 -11.91 -7.01 6.83
N CYS A 238 -12.01 -7.38 5.56
CA CYS A 238 -11.77 -6.50 4.42
C CYS A 238 -12.88 -5.43 4.24
N PRO A 239 -12.62 -4.13 4.49
CA PRO A 239 -13.63 -3.06 4.37
C PRO A 239 -14.00 -2.79 2.89
N LEU A 240 -13.04 -2.90 1.97
CA LEU A 240 -13.32 -2.81 0.53
C LEU A 240 -14.29 -3.92 0.09
N GLY A 241 -14.09 -5.13 0.61
CA GLY A 241 -14.99 -6.26 0.40
C GLY A 241 -16.38 -6.04 1.01
N ALA A 242 -16.48 -5.38 2.16
CA ALA A 242 -17.75 -4.98 2.75
C ALA A 242 -18.47 -3.95 1.89
N LEU A 243 -17.76 -2.94 1.37
CA LEU A 243 -18.32 -1.92 0.49
C LEU A 243 -18.90 -2.54 -0.79
N TYR A 244 -18.12 -3.38 -1.47
CA TYR A 244 -18.63 -4.13 -2.62
C TYR A 244 -19.79 -5.07 -2.25
N GLY A 245 -19.80 -5.65 -1.04
CA GLY A 245 -20.90 -6.46 -0.54
C GLY A 245 -22.19 -5.67 -0.32
N LEU A 246 -22.09 -4.44 0.20
CA LEU A 246 -23.23 -3.52 0.34
C LEU A 246 -23.83 -3.18 -1.03
N LEU A 247 -22.99 -2.92 -2.03
CA LEU A 247 -23.41 -2.61 -3.40
C LEU A 247 -23.99 -3.84 -4.11
N ALA A 248 -23.37 -5.01 -3.94
CA ALA A 248 -23.78 -6.25 -4.59
C ALA A 248 -25.18 -6.74 -4.18
N ARG A 249 -25.78 -6.22 -3.10
CA ARG A 249 -27.20 -6.50 -2.77
C ARG A 249 -28.16 -6.04 -3.86
N PHE A 250 -27.76 -5.01 -4.61
CA PHE A 250 -28.55 -4.42 -5.67
C PHE A 250 -28.27 -5.08 -7.03
N ALA A 251 -27.36 -6.05 -7.08
CA ALA A 251 -26.91 -6.67 -8.31
C ALA A 251 -28.05 -7.21 -9.19
N GLY A 252 -27.93 -6.99 -10.49
CA GLY A 252 -28.84 -7.51 -11.51
C GLY A 252 -28.71 -9.02 -11.72
N LEU A 253 -27.48 -9.53 -11.75
CA LEU A 253 -27.18 -10.95 -11.93
C LEU A 253 -27.40 -11.75 -10.64
N ARG A 254 -28.19 -12.83 -10.69
CA ARG A 254 -28.52 -13.64 -9.52
C ARG A 254 -28.29 -15.13 -9.74
N ARG A 255 -27.77 -15.82 -8.73
CA ARG A 255 -27.65 -17.29 -8.71
C ARG A 255 -29.00 -17.93 -8.39
N LEU A 256 -29.39 -18.92 -9.19
CA LEU A 256 -30.47 -19.86 -8.90
C LEU A 256 -29.92 -21.31 -8.86
N PRO A 257 -30.56 -22.21 -8.10
CA PRO A 257 -31.62 -21.97 -7.11
C PRO A 257 -31.12 -21.14 -5.91
N VAL A 258 -32.02 -20.41 -5.23
CA VAL A 258 -31.65 -19.60 -4.05
C VAL A 258 -31.26 -20.49 -2.87
N LYS A 259 -32.02 -21.57 -2.64
CA LYS A 259 -31.72 -22.59 -1.63
C LYS A 259 -30.71 -23.60 -2.18
N SER A 260 -29.96 -24.23 -1.28
CA SER A 260 -29.14 -25.40 -1.63
C SER A 260 -30.03 -26.58 -2.00
N CYS A 261 -29.61 -27.38 -2.98
CA CYS A 261 -30.30 -28.62 -3.31
C CYS A 261 -30.13 -29.61 -2.15
N PRO A 262 -31.18 -30.32 -1.70
CA PRO A 262 -31.08 -31.29 -0.62
C PRO A 262 -30.24 -32.51 -0.99
N ASP A 263 -30.09 -32.79 -2.29
CA ASP A 263 -29.54 -34.05 -2.78
C ASP A 263 -28.01 -34.20 -2.63
N CYS A 264 -27.22 -33.11 -2.63
CA CYS A 264 -25.76 -33.23 -2.70
C CYS A 264 -24.92 -32.29 -1.80
N GLY A 265 -25.41 -31.11 -1.41
CA GLY A 265 -24.64 -30.18 -0.56
C GLY A 265 -23.33 -29.59 -1.15
N ASP A 266 -22.86 -30.08 -2.30
CA ASP A 266 -21.56 -29.72 -2.90
C ASP A 266 -21.32 -28.22 -3.05
N CYS A 267 -22.37 -27.46 -3.37
CA CYS A 267 -22.27 -26.02 -3.57
C CYS A 267 -21.81 -25.29 -2.30
N GLN A 268 -22.17 -25.79 -1.12
CA GLN A 268 -21.73 -25.24 0.17
C GLN A 268 -20.25 -25.54 0.41
N ALA A 269 -19.83 -26.80 0.22
CA ALA A 269 -18.43 -27.22 0.39
C ALA A 269 -17.48 -26.50 -0.58
N LEU A 270 -17.90 -26.28 -1.83
CA LEU A 270 -17.12 -25.57 -2.86
C LEU A 270 -17.07 -24.05 -2.66
N CYS A 271 -17.99 -23.47 -1.88
CA CYS A 271 -18.09 -22.02 -1.74
C CYS A 271 -17.03 -21.49 -0.75
N LYS A 272 -15.92 -20.97 -1.29
CA LYS A 272 -14.86 -20.33 -0.50
C LYS A 272 -15.33 -19.17 0.40
N MET A 273 -16.43 -18.51 0.02
CA MET A 273 -16.93 -17.32 0.72
C MET A 273 -18.08 -17.62 1.69
N GLY A 274 -18.56 -18.87 1.77
CA GLY A 274 -19.76 -19.20 2.56
C GLY A 274 -21.02 -18.45 2.09
N ALA A 275 -21.12 -18.15 0.79
CA ALA A 275 -22.22 -17.39 0.20
C ALA A 275 -23.43 -18.25 -0.17
N VAL A 276 -23.27 -19.59 -0.19
CA VAL A 276 -24.36 -20.54 -0.47
C VAL A 276 -24.97 -21.00 0.85
N ALA A 277 -26.29 -21.15 0.87
CA ALA A 277 -27.09 -21.52 2.04
C ALA A 277 -26.51 -22.72 2.84
N SER A 278 -26.56 -22.60 4.16
CA SER A 278 -26.21 -23.61 5.18
C SER A 278 -27.41 -23.84 6.11
N GLU A 279 -27.31 -24.78 7.04
CA GLU A 279 -28.35 -25.01 8.07
C GLU A 279 -28.75 -23.74 8.84
N SER A 280 -27.84 -22.77 8.97
CA SER A 280 -28.04 -21.48 9.65
C SER A 280 -28.46 -20.32 8.75
N ASN A 281 -28.50 -20.48 7.41
CA ASN A 281 -28.97 -19.45 6.49
C ASN A 281 -29.66 -20.08 5.28
N PRO A 282 -30.97 -19.83 5.06
CA PRO A 282 -31.76 -20.55 4.07
C PRO A 282 -31.48 -20.16 2.61
N GLY A 283 -30.63 -19.16 2.31
CA GLY A 283 -30.48 -18.64 0.94
C GLY A 283 -29.09 -18.22 0.50
N HIS A 284 -28.93 -18.05 -0.81
CA HIS A 284 -27.72 -17.52 -1.44
C HIS A 284 -27.53 -16.01 -1.15
N GLN A 285 -26.42 -15.67 -0.49
CA GLN A 285 -26.09 -14.31 -0.09
C GLN A 285 -25.30 -13.58 -1.17
N ALA A 286 -25.98 -12.69 -1.91
CA ALA A 286 -25.37 -11.89 -2.98
C ALA A 286 -24.22 -10.99 -2.50
N ALA A 287 -24.29 -10.47 -1.27
CA ALA A 287 -23.24 -9.63 -0.67
C ALA A 287 -21.89 -10.37 -0.46
N GLU A 288 -21.92 -11.70 -0.39
CA GLU A 288 -20.74 -12.53 -0.17
C GLU A 288 -20.27 -13.26 -1.43
N CYS A 289 -21.17 -13.48 -2.40
CA CYS A 289 -20.84 -14.19 -3.62
C CYS A 289 -19.90 -13.39 -4.51
N GLN A 290 -18.66 -13.86 -4.62
CA GLN A 290 -17.63 -13.23 -5.45
C GLN A 290 -17.67 -13.61 -6.94
N LEU A 291 -18.79 -14.19 -7.40
CA LEU A 291 -18.96 -14.70 -8.76
C LEU A 291 -17.81 -15.61 -9.22
N CYS A 292 -17.40 -16.58 -8.38
CA CYS A 292 -16.30 -17.49 -8.71
C CYS A 292 -16.68 -18.60 -9.70
N LEU A 293 -17.99 -18.82 -9.90
CA LEU A 293 -18.58 -19.81 -10.82
C LEU A 293 -18.19 -21.28 -10.56
N ASN A 294 -17.51 -21.58 -9.45
CA ASN A 294 -17.15 -22.97 -9.10
C ASN A 294 -18.39 -23.86 -8.92
N CYS A 295 -19.45 -23.35 -8.28
CA CYS A 295 -20.70 -24.08 -8.11
C CYS A 295 -21.45 -24.31 -9.43
N LEU A 296 -21.24 -23.47 -10.44
CA LEU A 296 -21.81 -23.67 -11.78
C LEU A 296 -21.06 -24.78 -12.54
N ALA A 297 -19.72 -24.75 -12.47
CA ALA A 297 -18.86 -25.66 -13.23
C ALA A 297 -18.79 -27.09 -12.65
N HIS A 298 -19.02 -27.27 -11.35
CA HIS A 298 -18.90 -28.56 -10.67
C HIS A 298 -20.25 -29.14 -10.23
N CYS A 299 -21.39 -28.55 -10.64
CA CYS A 299 -22.70 -29.09 -10.30
C CYS A 299 -22.97 -30.38 -11.09
N PRO A 300 -23.10 -31.56 -10.43
CA PRO A 300 -23.34 -32.83 -11.13
C PRO A 300 -24.70 -32.87 -11.83
N HIS A 301 -25.69 -32.17 -11.27
CA HIS A 301 -27.07 -32.14 -11.78
C HIS A 301 -27.38 -30.94 -12.68
N ASN A 302 -26.40 -30.09 -12.99
CA ASN A 302 -26.54 -28.94 -13.87
C ASN A 302 -27.61 -27.89 -13.45
N ARG A 303 -28.06 -27.92 -12.18
CA ARG A 303 -29.18 -27.10 -11.67
C ARG A 303 -28.82 -25.64 -11.37
N VAL A 304 -27.52 -25.34 -11.23
CA VAL A 304 -27.06 -23.98 -10.93
C VAL A 304 -27.09 -23.13 -12.21
N SER A 305 -27.64 -21.92 -12.12
CA SER A 305 -27.63 -20.92 -13.19
C SER A 305 -27.46 -19.50 -12.63
N PHE A 306 -26.99 -18.58 -13.46
CA PHE A 306 -26.95 -17.15 -13.14
C PHE A 306 -27.86 -16.43 -14.12
N VAL A 307 -28.90 -15.76 -13.62
CA VAL A 307 -29.97 -15.16 -14.41
C VAL A 307 -30.16 -13.69 -14.08
N TRP A 308 -30.66 -12.92 -15.05
CA TRP A 308 -31.05 -11.53 -14.90
C TRP A 308 -32.51 -11.40 -14.46
N GLY A 309 -32.87 -10.31 -13.77
CA GLY A 309 -34.27 -9.95 -13.52
C GLY A 309 -35.06 -10.90 -12.61
N SER A 310 -34.40 -11.76 -11.84
CA SER A 310 -35.09 -12.72 -10.96
C SER A 310 -35.96 -12.01 -9.91
N ARG A 311 -37.21 -12.48 -9.76
CA ARG A 311 -38.17 -12.01 -8.75
C ARG A 311 -37.97 -12.62 -7.35
N ALA A 312 -36.99 -13.51 -7.18
CA ALA A 312 -36.77 -14.16 -5.89
C ALA A 312 -36.48 -13.14 -4.77
N LYS A 313 -37.03 -13.38 -3.56
CA LYS A 313 -36.82 -12.50 -2.41
C LYS A 313 -35.32 -12.44 -2.09
N ARG A 314 -34.79 -11.21 -2.00
CA ARG A 314 -33.39 -10.98 -1.63
C ARG A 314 -33.23 -11.33 -0.14
N PRO A 315 -32.21 -12.12 0.24
CA PRO A 315 -31.94 -12.32 1.67
C PRO A 315 -31.58 -10.98 2.29
N GLU A 316 -32.18 -10.70 3.45
CA GLU A 316 -31.94 -9.47 4.18
C GLU A 316 -30.53 -9.51 4.80
N LEU A 317 -29.79 -8.42 4.66
CA LEU A 317 -28.52 -8.23 5.37
C LEU A 317 -28.82 -7.57 6.71
N ASP A 318 -29.07 -8.38 7.73
CA ASP A 318 -29.23 -7.87 9.08
C ASP A 318 -27.86 -7.64 9.73
N LEU A 319 -27.49 -6.36 9.84
CA LEU A 319 -26.29 -5.91 10.54
C LEU A 319 -26.57 -5.53 12.00
N GLY A 320 -27.82 -5.57 12.45
CA GLY A 320 -28.25 -5.07 13.75
C GLY A 320 -28.08 -3.55 13.86
N ARG A 321 -29.20 -2.80 13.85
CA ARG A 321 -29.19 -1.32 13.92
C ARG A 321 -28.31 -0.79 15.06
N ARG A 322 -28.41 -1.39 16.25
CA ARG A 322 -27.60 -1.02 17.43
C ARG A 322 -26.10 -1.18 17.16
N GLN A 323 -25.68 -2.24 16.49
CA GLN A 323 -24.27 -2.52 16.21
C GLN A 323 -23.71 -1.57 15.16
N VAL A 324 -24.50 -1.19 14.15
CA VAL A 324 -24.11 -0.17 13.17
C VAL A 324 -23.95 1.20 13.84
N VAL A 325 -24.89 1.60 14.69
CA VAL A 325 -24.80 2.86 15.46
C VAL A 325 -23.58 2.84 16.38
N LEU A 326 -23.32 1.72 17.05
CA LEU A 326 -22.11 1.55 17.87
C LEU A 326 -20.83 1.67 17.03
N ALA A 327 -20.78 1.08 15.84
CA ALA A 327 -19.62 1.15 14.94
C ALA A 327 -19.36 2.58 14.42
N LEU A 328 -20.42 3.31 14.06
CA LEU A 328 -20.32 4.72 13.71
C LEU A 328 -19.85 5.53 14.92
N GLY A 329 -20.51 5.34 16.08
CA GLY A 329 -20.19 6.01 17.33
C GLY A 329 -18.75 5.78 17.79
N THR A 330 -18.22 4.56 17.69
CA THR A 330 -16.81 4.27 18.01
C THR A 330 -15.86 4.92 17.00
N GLY A 331 -16.18 4.94 15.71
CA GLY A 331 -15.39 5.68 14.71
C GLY A 331 -15.29 7.17 15.03
N ILE A 332 -16.40 7.79 15.43
CA ILE A 332 -16.46 9.21 15.84
C ILE A 332 -15.71 9.43 17.15
N ALA A 333 -15.95 8.60 18.17
CA ALA A 333 -15.35 8.75 19.50
C ALA A 333 -13.84 8.50 19.50
N LEU A 334 -13.34 7.58 18.65
CA LEU A 334 -11.90 7.32 18.53
C LEU A 334 -11.17 8.39 17.71
N ALA A 335 -11.86 9.13 16.83
CA ALA A 335 -11.23 10.15 15.99
C ALA A 335 -10.42 11.20 16.79
N PRO A 336 -10.96 11.86 17.85
CA PRO A 336 -10.17 12.79 18.66
C PRO A 336 -9.05 12.08 19.43
N LEU A 337 -9.28 10.86 19.93
CA LEU A 337 -8.28 10.09 20.68
C LEU A 337 -7.06 9.74 19.83
N LEU A 338 -7.29 9.28 18.60
CA LEU A 338 -6.23 8.96 17.64
C LEU A 338 -5.44 10.21 17.22
N ARG A 339 -6.11 11.36 17.23
CA ARG A 339 -5.54 12.67 16.94
C ARG A 339 -4.77 13.29 18.11
N LEU A 340 -4.91 12.80 19.34
CA LEU A 340 -4.17 13.37 20.49
C LEU A 340 -2.65 13.39 20.27
N GLY A 341 -2.11 12.40 19.56
CA GLY A 341 -0.69 12.32 19.22
C GLY A 341 -0.26 13.20 18.04
N SER A 342 -1.12 13.39 17.03
CA SER A 342 -0.81 14.13 15.80
C SER A 342 -1.23 15.61 15.84
N VAL A 343 -2.19 15.96 16.70
CA VAL A 343 -2.63 17.33 17.00
C VAL A 343 -1.76 17.98 18.07
N ALA A 344 -0.73 17.29 18.56
CA ALA A 344 0.31 17.91 19.36
C ALA A 344 0.83 19.16 18.61
N ARG A 345 0.77 20.33 19.25
CA ARG A 345 1.13 21.64 18.64
C ARG A 345 2.55 21.71 18.08
N ARG A 346 3.38 20.70 18.34
CA ARG A 346 4.76 20.60 17.85
C ARG A 346 4.97 19.20 17.28
N PRO A 347 4.82 19.01 15.95
CA PRO A 347 5.24 17.77 15.30
C PRO A 347 6.73 17.50 15.58
N GLY A 348 7.13 16.24 15.53
CA GLY A 348 8.53 15.86 15.79
C GLY A 348 9.50 16.68 14.94
N GLU A 349 10.59 17.15 15.55
CA GLU A 349 11.56 18.05 14.91
C GLU A 349 12.11 17.49 13.58
N PHE A 350 12.24 16.17 13.50
CA PHE A 350 12.75 15.43 12.33
C PHE A 350 11.64 14.78 11.48
N LEU A 351 10.37 15.16 11.68
CA LEU A 351 9.25 14.72 10.86
C LEU A 351 9.15 15.59 9.61
N ILE A 352 9.99 15.29 8.62
CA ILE A 352 10.02 15.97 7.33
C ILE A 352 9.13 15.20 6.35
N ARG A 353 8.15 15.86 5.75
CA ARG A 353 7.25 15.26 4.76
C ARG A 353 7.83 15.38 3.33
N PRO A 354 7.37 14.56 2.37
CA PRO A 354 7.73 14.72 0.95
C PRO A 354 7.38 16.11 0.41
N PRO A 355 8.01 16.55 -0.70
CA PRO A 355 7.71 17.87 -1.29
C PRO A 355 6.23 18.01 -1.63
N GLY A 356 5.68 19.19 -1.33
CA GLY A 356 4.27 19.58 -1.50
C GLY A 356 3.25 18.82 -0.65
N ALA A 357 3.69 17.97 0.29
CA ALA A 357 2.83 17.64 1.42
C ALA A 357 2.50 18.95 2.15
N GLY A 358 1.21 19.31 2.20
CA GLY A 358 0.75 20.52 2.90
C GLY A 358 0.81 20.37 4.41
N ALA A 359 -0.04 21.12 5.12
CA ALA A 359 -0.17 21.04 6.57
C ALA A 359 -0.37 19.59 7.04
N GLU A 360 0.22 19.25 8.20
CA GLU A 360 0.26 17.88 8.71
C GLU A 360 -1.14 17.25 8.82
N ALA A 361 -2.11 17.99 9.35
CA ALA A 361 -3.48 17.51 9.49
C ALA A 361 -4.15 17.19 8.14
N ASP A 362 -3.94 18.03 7.12
CA ASP A 362 -4.49 17.83 5.79
C ASP A 362 -3.82 16.67 5.06
N PHE A 363 -2.50 16.56 5.23
CA PHE A 363 -1.72 15.44 4.69
C PHE A 363 -2.20 14.10 5.28
N LEU A 364 -2.33 14.00 6.60
CA LEU A 364 -2.82 12.79 7.28
C LEU A 364 -4.26 12.43 6.90
N ALA A 365 -5.11 13.43 6.66
CA ALA A 365 -6.48 13.23 6.23
C ALA A 365 -6.60 12.67 4.79
N ARG A 366 -5.64 13.03 3.91
CA ARG A 366 -5.63 12.59 2.50
C ARG A 366 -4.80 11.33 2.24
N CYS A 367 -3.75 11.10 3.03
CA CYS A 367 -2.81 10.01 2.78
C CYS A 367 -3.44 8.63 3.04
N VAL A 368 -3.42 7.76 2.03
CA VAL A 368 -3.91 6.37 2.14
C VAL A 368 -2.81 5.36 2.44
N ARG A 369 -1.58 5.80 2.73
CA ARG A 369 -0.47 4.92 3.17
C ARG A 369 -0.20 3.75 2.20
N CYS A 370 -0.40 3.98 0.89
CA CYS A 370 -0.22 2.95 -0.14
C CYS A 370 1.26 2.56 -0.32
N GLY A 371 2.19 3.47 -0.02
CA GLY A 371 3.64 3.23 -0.13
C GLY A 371 4.26 3.54 -1.49
N GLN A 372 3.47 4.00 -2.48
CA GLN A 372 3.96 4.30 -3.83
C GLN A 372 5.04 5.38 -3.86
N CYS A 373 4.86 6.46 -3.09
CA CYS A 373 5.86 7.52 -2.97
C CYS A 373 7.19 7.04 -2.36
N MET A 374 7.15 6.06 -1.46
CA MET A 374 8.35 5.45 -0.88
C MET A 374 9.06 4.57 -1.91
N LYS A 375 8.30 3.75 -2.65
CA LYS A 375 8.84 2.87 -3.70
C LYS A 375 9.52 3.65 -4.83
N VAL A 376 8.92 4.75 -5.29
CA VAL A 376 9.46 5.53 -6.41
C VAL A 376 10.66 6.40 -6.03
N CYS A 377 10.98 6.54 -4.74
CA CYS A 377 12.04 7.43 -4.26
C CYS A 377 13.45 6.95 -4.72
N PRO A 378 14.13 7.68 -5.62
CA PRO A 378 15.40 7.23 -6.22
C PRO A 378 16.57 7.25 -5.24
N THR A 379 16.44 7.92 -4.09
CA THR A 379 17.44 7.93 -3.02
C THR A 379 17.05 7.02 -1.86
N ASN A 380 15.84 6.42 -1.87
CA ASN A 380 15.30 5.62 -0.76
C ASN A 380 15.28 6.41 0.58
N GLY A 381 15.20 7.75 0.49
CA GLY A 381 15.08 8.64 1.63
C GLY A 381 13.69 8.65 2.27
N LEU A 382 12.64 8.34 1.50
CA LEU A 382 11.28 8.27 2.02
C LEU A 382 11.01 6.93 2.72
N GLN A 383 10.62 7.02 3.99
CA GLN A 383 10.52 5.91 4.91
C GLN A 383 9.17 5.93 5.65
N PRO A 384 8.63 4.77 6.06
CA PRO A 384 7.39 4.72 6.83
C PRO A 384 7.62 5.24 8.25
N THR A 385 6.65 5.98 8.78
CA THR A 385 6.57 6.32 10.21
C THR A 385 5.95 5.18 11.02
N LEU A 386 6.41 5.02 12.25
CA LEU A 386 5.82 4.15 13.27
C LEU A 386 5.00 4.97 14.27
N TRP A 387 5.68 5.89 14.99
CA TRP A 387 5.11 6.70 16.07
C TRP A 387 5.39 8.19 15.91
N GLU A 388 6.30 8.55 15.00
CA GLU A 388 6.84 9.91 14.84
C GLU A 388 5.78 10.93 14.41
N ALA A 389 4.68 10.46 13.83
CA ALA A 389 3.54 11.27 13.37
C ALA A 389 2.24 10.94 14.14
N GLY A 390 2.34 10.34 15.33
CA GLY A 390 1.18 9.84 16.06
C GLY A 390 0.63 8.52 15.51
N LEU A 391 -0.45 8.02 16.13
CA LEU A 391 -1.10 6.75 15.81
C LEU A 391 -1.79 6.78 14.44
N ASP A 392 -2.46 7.88 14.13
CA ASP A 392 -3.02 8.17 12.81
C ASP A 392 -1.93 8.43 11.76
N GLY A 393 -0.71 8.76 12.17
CA GLY A 393 0.44 8.88 11.29
C GLY A 393 1.08 7.56 10.84
N LEU A 394 0.69 6.39 11.34
CA LEU A 394 1.32 5.10 11.03
C LEU A 394 1.46 4.87 9.51
N TYR A 395 2.62 4.40 9.05
CA TYR A 395 2.96 4.13 7.64
C TYR A 395 2.92 5.32 6.67
N THR A 396 2.77 6.54 7.16
CA THR A 396 2.89 7.73 6.31
C THR A 396 4.36 7.99 5.97
N PRO A 397 4.68 8.54 4.79
CA PRO A 397 6.06 8.77 4.38
C PRO A 397 6.70 9.93 5.14
N ARG A 398 7.93 9.73 5.61
CA ARG A 398 8.83 10.79 6.09
C ARG A 398 10.18 10.71 5.40
N LEU A 399 10.85 11.84 5.21
CA LEU A 399 12.23 11.87 4.72
C LEU A 399 13.19 11.56 5.87
N VAL A 400 14.10 10.62 5.66
CA VAL A 400 15.20 10.28 6.58
C VAL A 400 16.52 10.51 5.85
N PRO A 401 17.10 11.73 5.93
CA PRO A 401 18.27 12.13 5.15
C PRO A 401 19.47 11.18 5.25
N ARG A 402 19.69 10.56 6.41
CA ARG A 402 20.77 9.58 6.60
C ARG A 402 20.63 8.31 5.75
N LEU A 403 19.40 7.91 5.40
CA LEU A 403 19.17 6.79 4.46
C LEU A 403 19.17 7.29 3.00
N GLY A 404 18.59 8.47 2.76
CA GLY A 404 18.60 9.12 1.46
C GLY A 404 18.02 10.52 1.53
N TYR A 405 18.46 11.41 0.65
CA TYR A 405 18.03 12.81 0.59
C TYR A 405 16.95 13.04 -0.48
N CYS A 406 16.25 14.16 -0.45
CA CYS A 406 15.37 14.55 -1.55
C CYS A 406 16.23 15.04 -2.73
N GLU A 407 16.32 14.24 -3.80
CA GLU A 407 17.07 14.60 -5.00
C GLU A 407 16.52 15.89 -5.62
N TYR A 408 17.36 16.88 -5.95
CA TYR A 408 16.92 18.22 -6.36
C TYR A 408 16.12 18.21 -7.67
N ALA A 409 16.56 17.43 -8.65
CA ALA A 409 15.96 17.30 -9.98
C ALA A 409 14.88 16.18 -10.08
N CYS A 410 14.16 15.88 -8.99
CA CYS A 410 13.17 14.80 -8.97
C CYS A 410 11.82 15.21 -8.34
N ASN A 411 10.69 14.97 -9.02
CA ASN A 411 9.33 15.19 -8.48
C ASN A 411 8.44 13.92 -8.52
N LEU A 412 9.01 12.72 -8.73
CA LEU A 412 8.27 11.46 -8.96
C LEU A 412 7.25 11.11 -7.87
N CYS A 413 7.52 11.43 -6.60
CA CYS A 413 6.60 11.15 -5.49
C CYS A 413 5.25 11.88 -5.63
N SER A 414 5.23 13.03 -6.31
CA SER A 414 4.02 13.79 -6.64
C SER A 414 3.23 13.19 -7.80
N GLN A 415 3.90 12.46 -8.70
CA GLN A 415 3.28 11.84 -9.87
C GLN A 415 2.52 10.55 -9.52
N VAL A 416 2.88 9.89 -8.43
CA VAL A 416 2.32 8.57 -8.04
C VAL A 416 1.21 8.63 -6.99
N CYS A 417 0.90 9.80 -6.43
CA CYS A 417 -0.04 9.89 -5.31
C CYS A 417 -1.50 9.82 -5.78
N PRO A 418 -2.27 8.77 -5.46
CA PRO A 418 -3.62 8.59 -5.99
C PRO A 418 -4.66 9.51 -5.35
N THR A 419 -4.38 10.03 -4.15
CA THR A 419 -5.31 10.87 -3.37
C THR A 419 -4.88 12.34 -3.29
N SER A 420 -3.84 12.73 -4.04
CA SER A 420 -3.29 14.08 -4.00
C SER A 420 -2.96 14.55 -2.58
N ALA A 421 -2.59 13.63 -1.69
CA ALA A 421 -1.95 13.95 -0.41
C ALA A 421 -0.58 14.59 -0.64
N ILE A 422 0.08 14.16 -1.73
CA ILE A 422 1.19 14.83 -2.37
C ILE A 422 0.63 15.26 -3.74
N PRO A 423 0.23 16.54 -3.93
CA PRO A 423 -0.34 17.00 -5.19
C PRO A 423 0.73 16.94 -6.29
N ALA A 424 0.31 16.75 -7.54
CA ALA A 424 1.22 16.85 -8.68
C ALA A 424 1.85 18.25 -8.72
N MET A 425 3.16 18.32 -8.96
CA MET A 425 3.89 19.60 -9.02
C MET A 425 4.98 19.56 -10.07
N ASP A 426 5.22 20.71 -10.66
CA ASP A 426 6.35 20.92 -11.57
C ASP A 426 7.67 20.96 -10.81
N LEU A 427 8.76 20.71 -11.54
CA LEU A 427 10.07 20.63 -10.94
C LEU A 427 10.52 21.97 -10.35
N GLU A 428 10.21 23.09 -11.01
CA GLU A 428 10.55 24.44 -10.57
C GLU A 428 9.91 24.80 -9.22
N VAL A 429 8.63 24.48 -9.06
CA VAL A 429 7.90 24.67 -7.79
C VAL A 429 8.56 23.84 -6.70
N LYS A 430 8.92 22.60 -7.01
CA LYS A 430 9.56 21.69 -6.06
C LYS A 430 10.98 22.13 -5.67
N GLN A 431 11.71 22.78 -6.58
CA GLN A 431 13.06 23.32 -6.32
C GLN A 431 13.04 24.55 -5.42
N SER A 432 11.93 25.29 -5.37
CA SER A 432 11.73 26.46 -4.52
C SER A 432 10.98 26.17 -3.22
N SER A 433 10.29 25.03 -3.14
CA SER A 433 9.50 24.64 -1.97
C SER A 433 10.37 24.14 -0.81
N PRO A 434 10.29 24.76 0.39
CA PRO A 434 11.02 24.27 1.56
C PRO A 434 10.38 23.00 2.12
N LEU A 435 11.19 21.98 2.38
CA LEU A 435 10.84 20.78 3.14
C LEU A 435 11.17 20.93 4.64
N GLY A 436 12.18 21.75 4.92
CA GLY A 436 12.83 21.86 6.20
C GLY A 436 13.96 22.88 6.16
N THR A 437 14.78 22.94 7.20
CA THR A 437 15.96 23.82 7.25
C THR A 437 17.11 23.09 7.90
N ALA A 438 18.27 23.16 7.26
CA ALA A 438 19.49 22.58 7.82
C ALA A 438 20.01 23.43 8.99
N PHE A 439 20.60 22.77 9.97
CA PHE A 439 21.34 23.40 11.06
C PHE A 439 22.59 22.59 11.35
N ILE A 440 23.61 23.26 11.89
CA ILE A 440 24.89 22.63 12.23
C ILE A 440 24.96 22.50 13.74
N ASP A 441 25.40 21.33 14.20
CA ASP A 441 25.75 21.03 15.58
C ASP A 441 27.28 21.17 15.74
N PRO A 442 27.77 22.27 16.35
CA PRO A 442 29.20 22.49 16.52
C PRO A 442 29.87 21.42 17.38
N SER A 443 29.13 20.73 18.25
CA SER A 443 29.66 19.70 19.13
C SER A 443 30.03 18.41 18.40
N ARG A 444 29.61 18.27 17.13
CA ARG A 444 29.87 17.09 16.29
C ARG A 444 30.64 17.41 15.02
N CYS A 445 30.67 18.67 14.60
CA CYS A 445 31.27 19.05 13.34
C CYS A 445 32.80 19.02 13.44
N ILE A 446 33.45 18.22 12.60
CA ILE A 446 34.91 18.06 12.59
C ILE A 446 35.68 19.37 12.42
N VAL A 447 35.08 20.38 11.78
CA VAL A 447 35.67 21.71 11.67
C VAL A 447 35.76 22.39 13.04
N TYR A 448 34.69 22.30 13.83
CA TYR A 448 34.60 22.89 15.17
C TYR A 448 35.27 22.04 16.25
N THR A 449 35.29 20.71 16.11
CA THR A 449 35.83 19.79 17.14
C THR A 449 37.29 19.43 16.92
N GLU A 450 37.74 19.26 15.67
CA GLU A 450 39.11 18.82 15.34
C GLU A 450 39.96 19.94 14.72
N GLY A 451 39.37 21.11 14.40
CA GLY A 451 40.09 22.18 13.70
C GLY A 451 40.59 21.78 12.32
N ARG A 452 39.89 20.85 11.63
CA ARG A 452 40.22 20.36 10.28
C ARG A 452 39.25 20.91 9.23
N GLY A 453 39.77 21.31 8.07
CA GLY A 453 38.95 21.81 6.97
C GLY A 453 38.03 20.73 6.38
N CYS A 454 36.74 21.06 6.22
CA CYS A 454 35.74 20.19 5.58
C CYS A 454 34.71 21.03 4.82
N LEU A 455 34.60 20.80 3.50
CA LEU A 455 33.73 21.58 2.61
C LEU A 455 32.51 20.81 2.09
N VAL A 456 32.38 19.53 2.48
CA VAL A 456 31.43 18.54 1.94
C VAL A 456 29.98 19.06 1.90
N CYS A 457 29.55 19.80 2.94
CA CYS A 457 28.18 20.26 3.04
C CYS A 457 27.81 21.37 2.03
N GLU A 458 28.74 22.27 1.69
CA GLU A 458 28.56 23.29 0.64
C GLU A 458 28.69 22.68 -0.76
N GLU A 459 29.68 21.83 -0.97
CA GLU A 459 29.95 21.19 -2.27
C GLU A 459 28.71 20.44 -2.77
N HIS A 460 28.07 19.66 -1.90
CA HIS A 460 26.87 18.91 -2.23
C HIS A 460 25.57 19.72 -2.17
N CYS A 461 25.58 20.97 -1.68
CA CYS A 461 24.37 21.79 -1.63
C CYS A 461 23.89 22.11 -3.07
N PRO A 462 22.69 21.68 -3.49
CA PRO A 462 22.30 21.74 -4.90
C PRO A 462 21.68 23.08 -5.30
N VAL A 463 21.32 23.91 -4.32
CA VAL A 463 20.67 25.20 -4.57
C VAL A 463 21.68 26.25 -5.02
N ALA A 464 21.24 27.14 -5.91
CA ALA A 464 22.00 28.29 -6.39
C ALA A 464 21.15 29.56 -6.14
N PRO A 465 21.63 30.54 -5.35
CA PRO A 465 22.89 30.56 -4.58
C PRO A 465 22.92 29.50 -3.46
N LYS A 466 24.14 29.07 -3.06
CA LYS A 466 24.35 28.05 -2.03
C LYS A 466 23.71 28.46 -0.70
N ALA A 467 23.05 27.50 -0.05
CA ALA A 467 22.45 27.66 1.27
C ALA A 467 23.43 27.45 2.43
N ILE A 468 24.62 26.94 2.14
CA ILE A 468 25.68 26.75 3.12
C ILE A 468 26.87 27.54 2.62
N ILE A 469 27.39 28.43 3.46
CA ILE A 469 28.54 29.30 3.17
C ILE A 469 29.60 29.12 4.25
N PHE A 470 30.81 29.58 3.97
CA PHE A 470 31.92 29.53 4.91
C PHE A 470 32.41 30.92 5.30
N HIS A 471 32.82 31.04 6.56
CA HIS A 471 33.54 32.20 7.07
C HIS A 471 34.84 31.73 7.71
N ASP A 472 35.90 32.52 7.60
CA ASP A 472 37.17 32.20 8.26
C ASP A 472 37.02 32.39 9.77
N GLY A 473 37.52 31.42 10.54
CA GLY A 473 37.50 31.43 11.99
C GLY A 473 38.67 30.65 12.58
N GLN A 474 38.95 30.87 13.86
CA GLN A 474 40.00 30.17 14.58
C GLN A 474 39.39 29.13 15.52
N VAL A 475 39.87 27.89 15.42
CA VAL A 475 39.42 26.77 16.25
C VAL A 475 40.64 26.11 16.89
N ARG A 476 40.53 25.77 18.18
CA ARG A 476 41.53 24.97 18.88
C ARG A 476 41.29 23.49 18.60
N ASP A 477 42.31 22.80 18.13
CA ASP A 477 42.24 21.35 17.96
C ASP A 477 42.34 20.60 19.30
N ALA A 478 42.24 19.27 19.24
CA ALA A 478 42.34 18.40 20.42
C ALA A 478 43.72 18.49 21.13
N ASN A 479 44.76 18.98 20.45
CA ASN A 479 46.10 19.18 21.01
C ASN A 479 46.30 20.60 21.55
N GLY A 480 45.27 21.46 21.49
CA GLY A 480 45.32 22.86 21.91
C GLY A 480 45.96 23.82 20.90
N GLN A 481 46.31 23.34 19.70
CA GLN A 481 46.85 24.16 18.62
C GLN A 481 45.74 24.99 17.96
N LEU A 482 46.04 26.26 17.69
CA LEU A 482 45.11 27.21 17.09
C LEU A 482 45.22 27.13 15.57
N ASN A 483 44.16 26.66 14.92
CA ASN A 483 44.09 26.49 13.46
C ASN A 483 43.08 27.46 12.86
N THR A 484 43.45 28.13 11.77
CA THR A 484 42.53 28.93 10.95
C THR A 484 41.78 28.00 10.00
N VAL A 485 40.47 27.93 10.15
CA VAL A 485 39.59 27.05 9.39
C VAL A 485 38.37 27.78 8.87
N LYS A 486 37.79 27.23 7.80
CA LYS A 486 36.53 27.69 7.22
C LYS A 486 35.35 27.11 8.01
N LEU A 487 34.68 27.94 8.79
CA LEU A 487 33.50 27.57 9.60
C LEU A 487 32.22 27.59 8.74
N PRO A 488 31.48 26.46 8.64
CA PRO A 488 30.25 26.41 7.87
C PRO A 488 29.10 27.11 8.60
N VAL A 489 28.29 27.86 7.85
CA VAL A 489 27.08 28.56 8.29
C VAL A 489 25.94 28.29 7.31
N VAL A 490 24.75 28.01 7.84
CA VAL A 490 23.54 27.78 7.01
C VAL A 490 22.78 29.09 6.85
N VAL A 491 22.60 29.52 5.60
CA VAL A 491 21.70 30.60 5.21
C VAL A 491 20.30 30.02 5.06
N ALA A 492 19.47 30.17 6.10
CA ALA A 492 18.15 29.55 6.18
C ALA A 492 17.28 29.85 4.95
N ASP A 493 17.22 31.11 4.50
CA ASP A 493 16.34 31.55 3.41
C ASP A 493 16.56 30.80 2.09
N ARG A 494 17.80 30.38 1.82
CA ARG A 494 18.17 29.61 0.61
C ARG A 494 17.97 28.10 0.79
N CYS A 495 17.86 27.63 2.03
CA CYS A 495 17.79 26.20 2.33
C CYS A 495 16.39 25.65 2.08
N ILE A 496 16.29 24.68 1.17
CA ILE A 496 15.05 23.95 0.87
C ILE A 496 14.86 22.69 1.73
N GLY A 497 15.82 22.36 2.60
CA GLY A 497 15.72 21.19 3.49
C GLY A 497 15.77 19.83 2.80
N CYS A 498 16.45 19.71 1.64
CA CYS A 498 16.52 18.45 0.90
C CYS A 498 17.29 17.32 1.63
N GLY A 499 18.14 17.66 2.61
CA GLY A 499 18.86 16.67 3.42
C GLY A 499 20.14 16.09 2.81
N VAL A 500 20.57 16.55 1.63
CA VAL A 500 21.81 16.01 1.01
C VAL A 500 23.05 16.29 1.87
N CYS A 501 23.12 17.45 2.53
CA CYS A 501 24.22 17.77 3.43
C CYS A 501 24.27 16.83 4.65
N GLU A 502 23.11 16.44 5.20
CA GLU A 502 23.02 15.46 6.29
C GLU A 502 23.41 14.06 5.82
N ASN A 503 23.00 13.68 4.61
CA ASN A 503 23.34 12.39 4.01
C ASN A 503 24.86 12.24 3.77
N LYS A 504 25.49 13.29 3.23
CA LYS A 504 26.91 13.28 2.84
C LYS A 504 27.87 13.63 3.97
N CYS A 505 27.37 14.08 5.11
CA CYS A 505 28.20 14.39 6.26
C CYS A 505 29.05 13.16 6.66
N PRO A 506 30.40 13.29 6.72
CA PRO A 506 31.30 12.17 6.99
C PRO A 506 31.28 11.72 8.46
N VAL A 507 30.68 12.52 9.35
CA VAL A 507 30.57 12.21 10.77
C VAL A 507 29.72 10.95 10.98
N GLY A 508 30.27 9.99 11.73
CA GLY A 508 29.60 8.73 12.08
C GLY A 508 28.40 8.93 13.01
N GLY A 509 27.41 8.05 12.88
CA GLY A 509 26.17 8.12 13.67
C GLY A 509 25.29 9.30 13.24
N ALA A 510 24.94 10.17 14.20
CA ALA A 510 24.25 11.41 13.89
C ALA A 510 25.18 12.38 13.16
N ALA A 511 24.74 12.89 12.01
CA ALA A 511 25.49 13.89 11.25
C ALA A 511 25.66 15.19 12.05
N ALA A 512 26.73 15.92 11.77
CA ALA A 512 26.96 17.24 12.35
C ALA A 512 26.07 18.32 11.73
N ILE A 513 25.65 18.17 10.47
CA ILE A 513 24.64 19.01 9.85
C ILE A 513 23.37 18.18 9.68
N ARG A 514 22.24 18.67 10.17
CA ARG A 514 20.97 17.95 10.19
C ARG A 514 19.85 18.84 9.69
N VAL A 515 18.83 18.24 9.09
CA VAL A 515 17.63 18.96 8.65
C VAL A 515 16.53 18.76 9.67
N LYS A 516 15.90 19.85 10.07
CA LYS A 516 14.68 19.85 10.86
C LYS A 516 13.52 20.43 10.07
N ARG A 517 12.30 20.11 10.47
CA ARG A 517 11.08 20.75 9.96
C ARG A 517 11.17 22.26 10.19
N SER A 518 10.86 23.05 9.16
CA SER A 518 10.92 24.52 9.21
C SER A 518 9.54 25.09 9.47
N LEU A 519 9.45 26.20 10.22
CA LEU A 519 8.23 27.00 10.32
C LEU A 519 7.80 27.57 8.96
N ARG A 520 8.75 27.71 8.02
CA ARG A 520 8.49 28.13 6.62
C ARG A 520 7.73 27.10 5.79
N VAL A 521 7.48 25.91 6.33
CA VAL A 521 6.62 24.88 5.71
C VAL A 521 5.16 25.07 6.16
N GLU A 522 4.93 25.78 7.27
CA GLU A 522 3.61 25.96 7.89
C GLU A 522 2.97 27.33 7.61
N LEU A 523 3.77 28.29 7.13
CA LEU A 523 3.37 29.59 6.60
C LEU A 523 3.19 29.49 5.09
#